data_AF-A0A151R3X7-F1
#
_entry.id   AF-A0A151R3X7-F1
#
_cell.length_a   1.000
_cell.length_b   1.000
_cell.length_c   1.000
_cell.angle_alpha   90.00
_cell.angle_beta   90.00
_cell.angle_gamma   90.00
#
_symmetry.space_group_name_H-M   'P 1'
#
loop_
_entity.id
_entity.type
_entity.pdbx_description
1 polymer ?
#
loop_
_entity_poly.entity_id
_entity_poly.type
_entity_poly.pdbx_seq_one_letter_code
_entity_poly.pdbx_strand_id
1 'polypeptide(L)'
;MENLRDKKFLVVLDNVWIERNDNWTSLKKPFLSGIRGSKILMTTRSANVVKIVLFETIQVYPLDKLSNKLLVSVCKPCIFSLIIH
;
A
#
# COMPACT_ATOMS: atom_id res chain seq x y z
N MET A 1 17.12 5.29 13.21
CA MET A 1 15.95 5.88 12.51
C MET A 1 16.36 7.18 11.80
N GLU A 2 17.54 7.21 11.16
CA GLU A 2 18.15 8.42 10.58
C GLU A 2 18.00 8.48 9.05
N ASN A 3 17.61 7.38 8.39
CA ASN A 3 17.78 7.23 6.94
C ASN A 3 16.74 7.94 6.05
N LEU A 4 15.60 8.37 6.60
CA LEU A 4 14.51 9.03 5.85
C LEU A 4 14.40 10.52 6.14
N ARG A 5 15.17 11.02 7.12
CA ARG A 5 15.18 12.44 7.47
C ARG A 5 15.70 13.24 6.27
N ASP A 6 15.05 14.36 5.98
CA ASP A 6 15.43 15.30 4.91
C ASP A 6 15.46 14.70 3.50
N LYS A 7 14.84 13.52 3.30
CA LYS A 7 14.68 12.89 1.98
C LYS A 7 13.22 12.90 1.55
N LYS A 8 13.00 12.95 0.24
CA LYS A 8 11.71 12.65 -0.38
C LYS A 8 11.62 11.16 -0.64
N PHE A 9 10.57 10.52 -0.15
CA PHE A 9 10.38 9.08 -0.33
C PHE A 9 8.95 8.70 -0.73
N LEU A 10 8.82 7.53 -1.33
CA LEU A 10 7.58 6.79 -1.45
C LEU A 10 7.80 5.42 -0.80
N VAL A 11 7.06 5.12 0.26
CA VAL A 11 7.10 3.81 0.92
C VAL A 11 5.83 3.05 0.55
N VAL A 12 5.99 1.82 0.05
CA VAL A 12 4.86 0.94 -0.28
C VAL A 12 4.79 -0.16 0.76
N LEU A 13 3.67 -0.22 1.49
CA LEU A 13 3.36 -1.27 2.43
C LEU A 13 2.31 -2.17 1.79
N ASP A 14 2.76 -3.29 1.22
CA ASP A 14 1.87 -4.22 0.52
C ASP A 14 1.24 -5.22 1.50
N ASN A 15 -0.06 -5.50 1.30
CA ASN A 15 -0.83 -6.49 2.03
C ASN A 15 -0.74 -6.35 3.56
N VAL A 16 -1.06 -5.16 4.08
CA VAL A 16 -1.09 -4.90 5.52
C VAL A 16 -2.31 -5.56 6.18
N TRP A 17 -2.07 -6.27 7.27
CA TRP A 17 -3.07 -7.00 8.09
C TRP A 17 -2.98 -6.68 9.59
N ILE A 18 -2.24 -5.65 9.98
CA ILE A 18 -2.06 -5.32 11.40
C ILE A 18 -3.41 -4.91 11.98
N GLU A 19 -3.87 -5.51 13.06
CA GLU A 19 -5.17 -5.20 13.71
C GLU A 19 -5.03 -4.50 15.07
N ARG A 20 -3.79 -4.23 15.51
CA ARG A 20 -3.51 -3.60 16.81
C ARG A 20 -2.93 -2.19 16.65
N ASN A 21 -3.42 -1.28 17.47
CA ASN A 21 -3.18 0.16 17.37
C ASN A 21 -1.77 0.59 17.83
N ASP A 22 -1.21 -0.15 18.78
CA ASP A 22 0.13 0.01 19.35
C ASP A 22 1.26 -0.08 18.30
N ASN A 23 1.13 -0.96 17.31
CA ASN A 23 2.13 -1.13 16.24
C ASN A 23 2.27 0.11 15.33
N TRP A 24 1.21 0.89 15.15
CA TRP A 24 1.23 2.03 14.22
C TRP A 24 2.00 3.24 14.74
N THR A 25 2.03 3.42 16.07
CA THR A 25 2.70 4.58 16.70
C THR A 25 4.21 4.57 16.43
N SER A 26 4.84 3.39 16.50
CA SER A 26 6.26 3.22 16.21
C SER A 26 6.59 3.36 14.72
N LEU A 27 5.68 2.92 13.84
CA LEU A 27 5.81 3.07 12.39
C LEU A 27 5.61 4.52 11.93
N LYS A 28 4.74 5.29 12.58
CA LYS A 28 4.45 6.68 12.20
C LYS A 28 5.66 7.61 12.33
N LYS A 29 6.43 7.46 13.42
CA LYS A 29 7.58 8.34 13.75
C LYS A 29 8.59 8.53 12.60
N PRO A 30 9.11 7.47 11.95
CA PRO A 30 10.05 7.64 10.84
C PRO A 30 9.41 8.33 9.61
N PHE A 31 8.12 8.13 9.35
CA PHE A 31 7.49 8.70 8.17
C PHE A 31 7.16 10.19 8.30
N LEU A 32 6.97 10.69 9.53
CA LEU A 32 6.80 12.12 9.79
C LEU A 32 8.10 12.93 9.59
N SER A 33 9.25 12.26 9.44
CA SER A 33 10.55 12.92 9.29
C SER A 33 10.93 13.26 7.83
N GLY A 34 10.08 12.90 6.86
CA GLY A 34 10.32 13.16 5.44
C GLY A 34 10.04 14.61 5.03
N ILE A 35 10.63 15.03 3.92
CA ILE A 35 10.32 16.36 3.35
C ILE A 35 8.95 16.36 2.66
N ARG A 36 8.43 17.57 2.38
CA ARG A 36 7.15 17.77 1.69
C ARG A 36 7.07 16.94 0.39
N GLY A 37 5.94 16.25 0.23
CA GLY A 37 5.69 15.38 -0.93
C GLY A 37 6.15 13.94 -0.75
N SER A 38 6.72 13.58 0.42
CA SER A 38 6.89 12.19 0.81
C SER A 38 5.54 11.53 1.03
N LYS A 39 5.40 10.26 0.61
CA LYS A 39 4.13 9.53 0.64
C LYS A 39 4.31 8.11 1.15
N ILE A 40 3.24 7.59 1.74
CA ILE A 40 3.10 6.17 2.06
C ILE A 40 1.91 5.67 1.24
N LEU A 41 2.13 4.61 0.47
CA LEU A 41 1.06 3.86 -0.19
C LEU A 41 0.88 2.54 0.55
N MET A 42 -0.32 2.29 1.03
CA MET A 42 -0.65 1.05 1.72
C MET A 42 -1.70 0.30 0.92
N THR A 43 -1.47 -0.99 0.70
CA THR A 43 -2.50 -1.88 0.16
C THR A 43 -2.95 -2.82 1.28
N THR A 44 -4.25 -3.08 1.34
CA THR A 44 -4.82 -4.02 2.31
C THR A 44 -6.10 -4.62 1.73
N ARG A 45 -6.42 -5.83 2.18
CA ARG A 45 -7.70 -6.50 1.88
C ARG A 45 -8.76 -6.24 2.94
N SER A 46 -8.38 -5.61 4.06
CA SER A 46 -9.25 -5.41 5.22
C SER A 46 -9.56 -3.94 5.43
N ALA A 47 -10.84 -3.58 5.35
CA ALA A 47 -11.31 -2.22 5.66
C ALA A 47 -11.08 -1.83 7.13
N ASN A 48 -10.87 -2.80 8.03
CA ASN A 48 -10.59 -2.54 9.44
C ASN A 48 -9.21 -1.87 9.62
N VAL A 49 -8.24 -2.19 8.75
CA VAL A 49 -6.90 -1.58 8.78
C VAL A 49 -7.00 -0.07 8.56
N VAL A 50 -7.91 0.40 7.71
CA VAL A 50 -8.14 1.84 7.49
C VAL A 50 -8.54 2.57 8.77
N LYS A 51 -9.33 1.92 9.64
CA LYS A 51 -9.87 2.54 10.87
C LYS A 51 -8.85 2.68 11.99
N ILE A 52 -7.86 1.80 12.03
CA ILE A 52 -6.85 1.74 13.10
C ILE A 52 -5.57 2.52 12.76
N VAL A 53 -5.39 2.87 11.49
CA VAL A 53 -4.17 3.54 11.03
C VAL A 53 -4.22 5.00 11.46
N LEU A 54 -3.28 5.39 12.33
CA LEU A 54 -3.23 6.72 12.96
C LEU A 54 -2.46 7.76 12.12
N PHE A 55 -2.84 8.00 10.86
CA PHE A 55 -2.28 9.13 10.07
C PHE A 55 -3.28 10.28 9.96
N GLU A 56 -2.78 11.52 9.98
CA GLU A 56 -3.63 12.74 9.94
C GLU A 56 -4.32 12.95 8.59
N THR A 57 -3.72 12.44 7.51
CA THR A 57 -4.27 12.53 6.16
C THR A 57 -4.25 11.15 5.52
N ILE A 58 -5.41 10.48 5.48
CA ILE A 58 -5.58 9.19 4.81
C ILE A 58 -6.51 9.39 3.62
N GLN A 59 -6.04 8.98 2.44
CA GLN A 59 -6.87 8.86 1.25
C GLN A 59 -7.06 7.37 0.97
N VAL A 60 -8.31 6.92 1.03
CA VAL A 60 -8.67 5.52 0.80
C VAL A 60 -9.15 5.38 -0.63
N TYR A 61 -8.54 4.45 -1.37
CA TYR A 61 -8.94 4.10 -2.72
C TYR A 61 -9.42 2.64 -2.73
N PRO A 62 -10.74 2.41 -2.66
CA PRO A 62 -11.29 1.07 -2.86
C PRO A 62 -10.92 0.59 -4.27
N LEU A 63 -10.29 -0.58 -4.34
CA LEU A 63 -9.98 -1.21 -5.61
C LEU A 63 -11.13 -2.14 -6.00
N ASP A 64 -11.72 -1.88 -7.15
CA ASP A 64 -12.72 -2.75 -7.74
C ASP A 64 -12.06 -3.88 -8.53
N LYS A 65 -12.84 -4.95 -8.73
CA LYS A 65 -12.43 -6.06 -9.58
C LYS A 65 -12.25 -5.55 -11.01
N LEU A 66 -11.22 -6.05 -11.68
CA LEU A 66 -11.07 -5.85 -13.12
C LEU A 66 -12.29 -6.44 -13.84
N SER A 67 -12.75 -5.75 -14.89
CA SER A 67 -13.83 -6.28 -15.72
C SER A 67 -13.38 -7.53 -16.49
N ASN A 68 -14.31 -8.44 -16.80
CA ASN A 68 -13.99 -9.69 -17.52
C ASN A 68 -13.29 -9.44 -18.86
N LYS A 69 -13.69 -8.41 -19.59
CA LYS A 69 -13.05 -8.05 -20.87
C LYS A 69 -11.58 -7.67 -20.68
N LEU A 70 -11.29 -6.92 -19.62
CA LEU A 70 -9.94 -6.46 -19.30
C LEU A 70 -9.09 -7.58 -18.68
N LEU A 71 -9.68 -8.46 -17.88
CA LEU A 71 -9.03 -9.67 -17.37
C LEU A 71 -8.51 -10.53 -18.52
N VAL A 72 -9.34 -10.77 -19.55
CA VAL A 72 -8.93 -11.56 -20.72
C VAL A 72 -7.79 -10.87 -21.47
N SER A 73 -7.77 -9.54 -21.61
CA SER A 73 -6.67 -8.85 -22.30
C SER A 73 -5.37 -8.83 -21.50
N VAL A 74 -5.44 -8.72 -20.16
CA VAL A 74 -4.27 -8.68 -19.28
C VAL A 74 -3.71 -10.08 -19.03
N CYS A 75 -4.58 -11.07 -18.87
CA CYS A 75 -4.16 -12.44 -18.57
C CYS A 75 -3.83 -13.26 -19.83
N LYS A 76 -4.26 -12.87 -21.04
CA LYS A 76 -3.87 -13.57 -22.29
C LYS A 76 -2.34 -13.66 -22.45
N PRO A 77 -1.56 -12.57 -22.33
CA PRO A 77 -0.11 -12.68 -22.38
C PRO A 77 0.48 -13.60 -21.29
N CYS A 78 -0.05 -13.53 -20.06
CA CYS A 78 0.52 -14.25 -18.91
C CYS A 78 0.12 -15.73 -18.83
N ILE A 79 -1.09 -16.10 -19.28
CA ILE A 79 -1.58 -17.49 -19.27
C ILE A 79 -0.94 -18.30 -20.41
N PHE A 80 -0.76 -17.70 -21.58
CA PHE A 80 -0.09 -18.38 -22.70
C PHE A 80 1.40 -18.66 -22.41
N SER A 81 2.04 -17.83 -21.58
CA SER A 81 3.41 -18.09 -21.09
C SER A 81 3.50 -19.23 -20.07
N LEU A 82 2.40 -19.65 -19.44
CA LEU A 82 2.40 -20.69 -18.39
C LEU A 82 2.13 -22.11 -18.94
N ILE A 83 1.78 -22.25 -20.23
CA ILE A 83 1.44 -23.54 -20.87
C ILE A 83 2.54 -23.98 -21.86
N ILE A 84 3.64 -23.25 -21.97
CA ILE A 84 4.85 -23.71 -22.67
C ILE A 84 6.00 -23.81 -21.66
N HIS A 85 5.98 -24.88 -20.87
CA HIS A 85 7.13 -25.66 -20.40
C HIS A 85 6.62 -27.04 -19.95
#